data_AF-A0A2R5EB08-F1
#
_entry.id   AF-A0A2R5EB08-F1
#
_cell.length_a   1.000
_cell.length_b   1.000
_cell.length_c   1.000
_cell.angle_alpha   90.00
_cell.angle_beta   90.00
_cell.angle_gamma   90.00
#
_symmetry.space_group_name_H-M   'P 1'
#
loop_
_entity.id
_entity.type
_entity.pdbx_description
1 polymer ?
#
loop_
_entity_poly.entity_id
_entity_poly.type
_entity_poly.pdbx_seq_one_letter_code
_entity_poly.pdbx_strand_id
1 'polypeptide(L)'
;MTILADAPLLTPAQIGELASSLDGLHGRVLKVIDRLQKDVEARKKDIASRWKSAPGVSAGDLARFAQNETVAAVRQIKDNSKAELDKMLKEAGPAHARLIAQRPFYDSPVKVLSRAALGDTRRTEYLNQLAYAGPAELGHMAQVAVATQNVPLAAAVLSLLDRMPSKDRPVGPAELAHAMRLDDFLKVQEYIKLGDVRLQGILVAIRTWTAGKSNPLDTVQLAMRERGIDRDLIGGGDE
;
A
#
# COMPACT_ATOMS: atom_id res chain seq x y z
N MET A 1 -10.46 22.59 10.07
CA MET A 1 -11.22 22.74 8.81
C MET A 1 -11.04 21.45 8.03
N THR A 2 -12.08 20.63 7.90
CA THR A 2 -12.01 19.36 7.16
C THR A 2 -12.12 19.67 5.67
N ILE A 3 -11.09 19.34 4.90
CA ILE A 3 -11.16 19.42 3.43
C ILE A 3 -11.96 18.19 2.98
N LEU A 4 -13.08 18.41 2.29
CA LEU A 4 -13.85 17.32 1.70
C LEU A 4 -13.05 16.75 0.53
N ALA A 5 -12.80 15.44 0.56
CA ALA A 5 -12.15 14.76 -0.55
C ALA A 5 -13.13 14.61 -1.71
N ASP A 6 -12.74 15.02 -2.92
CA ASP A 6 -13.51 14.87 -4.17
C ASP A 6 -13.39 13.45 -4.76
N ALA A 7 -12.99 12.47 -3.95
CA ALA A 7 -12.79 11.09 -4.39
C ALA A 7 -14.02 10.24 -4.05
N PRO A 8 -14.47 9.36 -4.96
CA PRO A 8 -15.53 8.41 -4.64
C PRO A 8 -15.07 7.48 -3.52
N LEU A 9 -15.99 7.16 -2.61
CA LEU A 9 -15.77 6.14 -1.59
C LEU A 9 -15.67 4.77 -2.26
N LEU A 10 -14.55 4.08 -2.07
CA LEU A 10 -14.33 2.74 -2.58
C LEU A 10 -14.63 1.69 -1.51
N THR A 11 -15.12 0.53 -1.94
CA THR A 11 -15.30 -0.64 -1.07
C THR A 11 -13.95 -1.30 -0.76
N PRO A 12 -13.85 -2.07 0.34
CA PRO A 12 -12.63 -2.84 0.64
C PRO A 12 -12.18 -3.74 -0.52
N ALA A 13 -13.12 -4.34 -1.25
CA ALA A 13 -12.82 -5.16 -2.43
C ALA A 13 -12.16 -4.35 -3.56
N GLN A 14 -12.71 -3.17 -3.89
CA GLN A 14 -12.14 -2.29 -4.91
C GLN A 14 -10.76 -1.77 -4.51
N ILE A 15 -10.55 -1.51 -3.22
CA ILE A 15 -9.24 -1.12 -2.67
C ILE A 15 -8.25 -2.28 -2.79
N GLY A 16 -8.69 -3.51 -2.50
CA GLY A 16 -7.92 -4.73 -2.70
C GLY A 16 -7.52 -4.94 -4.16
N GLU A 17 -8.43 -4.75 -5.12
CA GLU A 17 -8.13 -4.82 -6.55
C GLU A 17 -7.06 -3.79 -6.97
N LEU A 18 -7.16 -2.55 -6.47
CA LEU A 18 -6.14 -1.52 -6.72
C LEU A 18 -4.78 -1.93 -6.15
N ALA A 19 -4.73 -2.46 -4.93
CA ALA A 19 -3.50 -2.93 -4.32
C ALA A 19 -2.88 -4.11 -5.10
N SER A 20 -3.70 -5.08 -5.52
CA SER A 20 -3.29 -6.21 -6.37
C SER A 20 -2.80 -5.76 -7.74
N SER A 21 -3.42 -4.74 -8.34
CA SER A 21 -2.96 -4.16 -9.60
C SER A 21 -1.57 -3.52 -9.48
N LEU A 22 -1.29 -2.86 -8.36
CA LEU A 22 0.02 -2.29 -8.04
C LEU A 22 1.06 -3.38 -7.78
N ASP A 23 0.69 -4.46 -7.10
CA ASP A 23 1.55 -5.62 -6.89
C ASP A 23 1.94 -6.27 -8.23
N GLY A 24 0.96 -6.48 -9.12
CA GLY A 24 1.19 -6.97 -10.48
C GLY A 24 2.08 -6.04 -11.31
N LEU A 25 1.89 -4.72 -11.21
CA LEU A 25 2.76 -3.71 -11.82
C LEU A 25 4.19 -3.79 -11.28
N HIS A 26 4.35 -3.88 -9.97
CA HIS A 26 5.67 -4.04 -9.34
C HIS A 26 6.38 -5.30 -9.84
N GLY A 27 5.68 -6.43 -9.89
CA GLY A 27 6.22 -7.68 -10.47
C GLY A 27 6.63 -7.55 -11.94
N ARG A 28 5.85 -6.82 -12.76
CA ARG A 28 6.22 -6.53 -14.16
C ARG A 28 7.48 -5.67 -14.25
N VAL A 29 7.60 -4.62 -13.44
CA VAL A 29 8.79 -3.76 -13.41
C VAL A 29 10.05 -4.56 -13.05
N LEU A 30 9.97 -5.43 -12.03
CA LEU A 30 11.09 -6.29 -11.66
C LEU A 30 11.51 -7.24 -12.79
N LYS A 31 10.54 -7.85 -13.49
CA LYS A 31 10.82 -8.70 -14.66
C LYS A 31 11.48 -7.94 -15.81
N VAL A 32 11.05 -6.71 -16.08
CA VAL A 32 11.69 -5.84 -17.09
C VAL A 32 13.12 -5.51 -16.70
N ILE A 33 13.37 -5.16 -15.43
CA ILE A 33 14.72 -4.87 -14.94
C ILE A 33 15.61 -6.11 -15.04
N ASP A 34 15.12 -7.29 -14.68
CA ASP A 34 15.87 -8.56 -14.85
C ASP A 34 16.21 -8.84 -16.32
N ARG A 35 15.26 -8.64 -17.24
CA ARG A 35 15.50 -8.74 -18.69
C ARG A 35 16.61 -7.77 -19.13
N LEU A 36 16.53 -6.50 -18.73
CA LEU A 36 17.52 -5.49 -19.09
C LEU A 36 18.91 -5.79 -18.50
N GLN A 37 18.98 -6.36 -17.29
CA GLN A 37 20.22 -6.85 -16.71
C GLN A 37 20.83 -7.98 -17.54
N LYS A 38 20.02 -8.94 -17.99
CA LYS A 38 20.47 -10.01 -18.90
C LYS A 38 20.99 -9.46 -20.22
N ASP A 39 20.33 -8.45 -20.79
CA ASP A 39 20.78 -7.80 -22.03
C ASP A 39 22.13 -7.09 -21.83
N VAL A 40 22.34 -6.44 -20.69
CA VAL A 40 23.63 -5.84 -20.31
C VAL A 40 24.73 -6.89 -20.21
N GLU A 41 24.47 -8.01 -19.53
CA GLU A 41 25.45 -9.09 -19.37
C GLU A 41 25.76 -9.79 -20.70
N ALA A 42 24.77 -9.96 -21.58
CA ALA A 42 24.98 -10.47 -22.93
C ALA A 42 25.88 -9.53 -23.74
N ARG A 43 25.61 -8.22 -23.72
CA ARG A 43 26.46 -7.24 -24.41
C ARG A 43 27.88 -7.18 -23.87
N LYS A 44 28.07 -7.28 -22.56
CA LYS A 44 29.41 -7.38 -21.97
C LYS A 44 30.17 -8.60 -22.49
N LYS A 45 29.50 -9.75 -22.61
CA LYS A 45 30.10 -10.98 -23.16
C LYS A 45 30.47 -10.84 -24.64
N ASP A 46 29.59 -10.25 -25.45
CA ASP A 46 29.84 -10.01 -26.88
C ASP A 46 31.03 -9.07 -27.11
N ILE A 47 31.14 -8.00 -26.33
CA ILE A 47 32.24 -7.04 -26.42
C ILE A 47 33.54 -7.73 -25.96
N ALA A 48 33.50 -8.49 -24.86
CA ALA A 48 34.66 -9.22 -24.38
C ALA A 48 35.16 -10.27 -25.39
N SER A 49 34.28 -10.98 -26.09
CA SER A 49 34.68 -11.96 -27.12
C SER A 49 35.27 -11.27 -28.37
N ARG A 50 34.71 -10.13 -28.78
CA ARG A 50 35.19 -9.31 -29.90
C ARG A 50 36.63 -8.81 -29.67
N TRP A 51 36.90 -8.22 -28.51
CA TRP A 51 38.24 -7.66 -28.21
C TRP A 51 39.29 -8.72 -27.85
N LYS A 52 38.89 -9.90 -27.36
CA LYS A 52 39.81 -11.04 -27.18
C LYS A 52 40.44 -11.52 -28.49
N SER A 53 39.80 -11.25 -29.62
CA SER A 53 40.19 -11.76 -30.94
C SER A 53 40.86 -10.69 -31.82
N ALA A 54 41.06 -9.49 -31.29
CA ALA A 54 41.56 -8.35 -32.05
C ALA A 54 43.09 -8.43 -32.25
N PRO A 55 43.57 -8.62 -33.49
CA PRO A 55 45.00 -8.73 -33.77
C PRO A 55 45.68 -7.34 -33.78
N GLY A 56 46.90 -7.26 -33.22
CA GLY A 56 47.78 -6.10 -33.39
C GLY A 56 47.61 -4.93 -32.40
N VAL A 57 46.84 -5.10 -31.33
CA VAL A 57 46.62 -4.06 -30.30
C VAL A 57 47.24 -4.48 -28.96
N SER A 58 47.87 -3.55 -28.23
CA SER A 58 48.46 -3.84 -26.92
C SER A 58 47.40 -4.28 -25.91
N ALA A 59 47.76 -5.11 -24.93
CA ALA A 59 46.82 -5.59 -23.91
C ALA A 59 46.16 -4.45 -23.10
N GLY A 60 46.85 -3.33 -22.91
CA GLY A 60 46.32 -2.14 -22.25
C GLY A 60 45.30 -1.37 -23.09
N ASP A 61 45.55 -1.23 -24.39
CA ASP A 61 44.63 -0.56 -25.32
C ASP A 61 43.38 -1.40 -25.59
N LEU A 62 43.53 -2.73 -25.70
CA LEU A 62 42.41 -3.67 -25.80
C LEU A 62 41.45 -3.56 -24.61
N ALA A 63 42.00 -3.52 -23.39
CA ALA A 63 41.21 -3.36 -22.18
C ALA A 63 40.47 -2.00 -22.15
N ARG A 64 41.14 -0.92 -22.58
CA ARG A 64 40.55 0.42 -22.62
C ARG A 64 39.44 0.53 -23.66
N PHE A 65 39.62 -0.02 -24.85
CA PHE A 65 38.57 -0.03 -25.89
C PHE A 65 37.39 -0.91 -25.51
N ALA A 66 37.63 -2.11 -24.97
CA ALA A 66 36.57 -2.97 -24.46
C ALA A 66 35.77 -2.30 -23.34
N GLN A 67 36.43 -1.59 -22.43
CA GLN A 67 35.77 -0.84 -21.37
C GLN A 67 34.93 0.31 -21.91
N ASN A 68 35.46 1.10 -22.84
CA ASN A 68 34.74 2.23 -23.45
C ASN A 68 33.51 1.78 -24.24
N GLU A 69 33.63 0.71 -25.04
CA GLU A 69 32.51 0.13 -25.78
C GLU A 69 31.47 -0.46 -24.82
N THR A 70 31.90 -1.13 -23.74
CA THR A 70 31.00 -1.64 -22.70
C THR A 70 30.21 -0.53 -22.04
N VAL A 71 30.87 0.57 -21.65
CA VAL A 71 30.21 1.72 -21.04
C VAL A 71 29.21 2.36 -22.01
N ALA A 72 29.57 2.51 -23.29
CA ALA A 72 28.69 3.05 -24.32
C ALA A 72 27.47 2.15 -24.56
N ALA A 73 27.66 0.84 -24.68
CA ALA A 73 26.58 -0.13 -24.88
C ALA A 73 25.62 -0.18 -23.68
N VAL A 74 26.15 -0.19 -22.44
CA VAL A 74 25.33 -0.15 -21.23
C VAL A 74 24.56 1.17 -21.15
N ARG A 75 25.19 2.30 -21.51
CA ARG A 75 24.51 3.60 -21.56
C ARG A 75 23.36 3.59 -22.57
N GLN A 76 23.57 3.02 -23.76
CA GLN A 76 22.53 2.90 -24.77
C GLN A 76 21.34 2.05 -24.28
N ILE A 77 21.60 0.91 -23.64
CA ILE A 77 20.54 0.06 -23.06
C ILE A 77 19.76 0.84 -22.00
N LYS A 78 20.47 1.56 -21.12
CA LYS A 78 19.84 2.41 -20.10
C LYS A 78 18.98 3.50 -20.75
N ASP A 79 19.50 4.22 -21.74
CA ASP A 79 18.78 5.30 -22.40
C ASP A 79 17.52 4.79 -23.13
N ASN A 80 17.60 3.63 -23.78
CA ASN A 80 16.44 2.98 -24.41
C ASN A 80 15.40 2.52 -23.37
N SER A 81 15.84 2.01 -22.22
CA SER A 81 14.95 1.52 -21.17
C SER A 81 14.21 2.62 -20.40
N LYS A 82 14.68 3.88 -20.44
CA LYS A 82 14.07 4.98 -19.70
C LYS A 82 12.60 5.19 -20.07
N ALA A 83 12.28 5.16 -21.37
CA ALA A 83 10.91 5.37 -21.83
C ALA A 83 9.97 4.24 -21.39
N GLU A 84 10.45 3.00 -21.39
CA GLU A 84 9.67 1.83 -20.95
C GLU A 84 9.40 1.89 -19.43
N LEU A 85 10.43 2.18 -18.63
CA LEU A 85 10.30 2.27 -17.17
C LEU A 85 9.48 3.50 -16.73
N ASP A 86 9.63 4.64 -17.39
CA ASP A 86 8.83 5.84 -17.12
C ASP A 86 7.35 5.62 -17.43
N LYS A 87 7.03 4.91 -18.52
CA LYS A 87 5.66 4.51 -18.83
C LYS A 87 5.06 3.65 -17.72
N MET A 88 5.79 2.66 -17.22
CA MET A 88 5.32 1.81 -16.11
C MET A 88 5.12 2.59 -14.81
N LEU A 89 5.99 3.56 -14.52
CA LEU A 89 5.81 4.44 -13.36
C LEU A 89 4.56 5.31 -13.49
N LYS A 90 4.30 5.86 -14.68
CA LYS A 90 3.09 6.62 -14.98
C LYS A 90 1.81 5.77 -14.88
N GLU A 91 1.88 4.48 -15.18
CA GLU A 91 0.78 3.54 -14.97
C GLU A 91 0.50 3.30 -13.47
N ALA A 92 1.52 3.30 -12.62
CA ALA A 92 1.38 3.06 -11.18
C ALA A 92 0.83 4.28 -10.41
N GLY A 93 1.13 5.50 -10.85
CA GLY A 93 0.74 6.75 -10.18
C GLY A 93 -0.77 6.87 -9.91
N PRO A 94 -1.66 6.69 -10.92
CA PRO A 94 -3.10 6.80 -10.74
C PRO A 94 -3.69 5.78 -9.76
N ALA A 95 -3.22 4.53 -9.78
CA ALA A 95 -3.68 3.49 -8.87
C ALA A 95 -3.32 3.82 -7.41
N HIS A 96 -2.09 4.32 -7.18
CA HIS A 96 -1.66 4.76 -5.86
C HIS A 96 -2.38 6.03 -5.38
N ALA A 97 -2.59 7.00 -6.27
CA ALA A 97 -3.34 8.22 -5.95
C ALA A 97 -4.77 7.90 -5.48
N ARG A 98 -5.42 6.94 -6.14
CA ARG A 98 -6.75 6.45 -5.74
C ARG A 98 -6.74 5.78 -4.37
N LEU A 99 -5.70 5.01 -4.03
CA LEU A 99 -5.54 4.41 -2.70
C LEU A 99 -5.34 5.47 -1.61
N ILE A 100 -4.46 6.46 -1.84
CA ILE A 100 -4.25 7.55 -0.87
C ILE A 100 -5.51 8.37 -0.67
N ALA A 101 -6.29 8.59 -1.73
CA ALA A 101 -7.56 9.28 -1.65
C ALA A 101 -8.59 8.59 -0.74
N GLN A 102 -8.41 7.30 -0.42
CA GLN A 102 -9.25 6.58 0.53
C GLN A 102 -8.88 6.81 2.00
N ARG A 103 -7.66 7.30 2.30
CA ARG A 103 -7.21 7.51 3.69
C ARG A 103 -8.20 8.34 4.53
N PRO A 104 -8.77 9.46 4.07
CA PRO A 104 -9.70 10.25 4.88
C PRO A 104 -11.00 9.50 5.26
N PHE A 105 -11.38 8.48 4.51
CA PHE A 105 -12.59 7.68 4.74
C PHE A 105 -12.38 6.49 5.70
N TYR A 106 -11.13 6.10 5.92
CA TYR A 106 -10.72 4.95 6.73
C TYR A 106 -9.64 5.31 7.77
N ASP A 107 -9.46 6.60 8.08
CA ASP A 107 -8.45 7.10 9.02
C ASP A 107 -8.79 6.78 10.49
N SER A 108 -10.07 6.54 10.79
CA SER A 108 -10.55 6.27 12.14
C SER A 108 -11.56 5.13 12.15
N PRO A 109 -11.42 4.15 13.05
CA PRO A 109 -12.36 3.05 13.17
C PRO A 109 -13.74 3.55 13.61
N VAL A 110 -13.81 4.69 14.31
CA VAL A 110 -15.06 5.35 14.69
C VAL A 110 -15.84 5.78 13.44
N LYS A 111 -15.17 6.32 12.43
CA LYS A 111 -15.81 6.73 11.18
C LYS A 111 -16.33 5.52 10.41
N VAL A 112 -15.53 4.46 10.33
CA VAL A 112 -15.93 3.21 9.68
C VAL A 112 -17.15 2.59 10.39
N LEU A 113 -17.12 2.50 11.72
CA LEU A 113 -18.25 2.01 12.53
C LEU A 113 -19.51 2.84 12.30
N SER A 114 -19.38 4.17 12.33
CA SER A 114 -20.50 5.09 12.15
C SER A 114 -21.14 4.97 10.76
N ARG A 115 -20.37 4.58 9.74
CA ARG A 115 -20.84 4.37 8.37
C ARG A 115 -21.43 2.98 8.18
N ALA A 116 -20.84 1.95 8.78
CA ALA A 116 -21.22 0.55 8.56
C ALA A 116 -22.69 0.26 8.93
N ALA A 117 -23.21 0.93 9.96
CA ALA A 117 -24.60 0.80 10.38
C ALA A 117 -25.52 1.93 9.83
N LEU A 118 -25.07 2.69 8.83
CA LEU A 118 -25.85 3.80 8.28
C LEU A 118 -26.90 3.25 7.30
N GLY A 119 -28.18 3.41 7.64
CA GLY A 119 -29.30 2.86 6.87
C GLY A 119 -29.88 1.55 7.42
N ASP A 120 -29.30 0.95 8.46
CA ASP A 120 -29.89 -0.22 9.13
C ASP A 120 -31.00 0.23 10.10
N THR A 121 -32.19 -0.38 9.98
CA THR A 121 -33.33 -0.11 10.88
C THR A 121 -33.01 -0.47 12.33
N ARG A 122 -32.19 -1.52 12.55
CA ARG A 122 -31.78 -1.95 13.89
C ARG A 122 -31.00 -0.89 14.64
N ARG A 123 -30.19 -0.08 13.94
CA ARG A 123 -29.48 1.03 14.57
C ARG A 123 -30.47 2.05 15.15
N THR A 124 -31.51 2.38 14.41
CA THR A 124 -32.55 3.32 14.87
C THR A 124 -33.33 2.75 16.06
N GLU A 125 -33.64 1.46 16.02
CA GLU A 125 -34.30 0.77 17.13
C GLU A 125 -33.44 0.77 18.41
N TYR A 126 -32.16 0.41 18.31
CA TYR A 126 -31.25 0.46 19.45
C TYR A 126 -31.03 1.88 19.98
N LEU A 127 -30.97 2.89 19.10
CA LEU A 127 -30.90 4.29 19.50
C LEU A 127 -32.14 4.71 20.32
N ASN A 128 -33.33 4.24 19.95
CA ASN A 128 -34.55 4.52 20.68
C ASN A 128 -34.61 3.76 22.02
N GLN A 129 -34.21 2.49 22.03
CA GLN A 129 -34.20 1.66 23.24
C GLN A 129 -33.20 2.18 24.28
N LEU A 130 -32.05 2.70 23.83
CA LEU A 130 -30.98 3.20 24.70
C LEU A 130 -31.05 4.72 24.93
N ALA A 131 -32.10 5.40 24.46
CA ALA A 131 -32.20 6.86 24.53
C ALA A 131 -32.15 7.41 25.97
N TYR A 132 -32.63 6.62 26.94
CA TYR A 132 -32.66 6.97 28.36
C TYR A 132 -31.68 6.14 29.21
N ALA A 133 -30.81 5.35 28.56
CA ALA A 133 -29.88 4.48 29.26
C ALA A 133 -28.81 5.30 30.00
N GLY A 134 -28.50 4.89 31.24
CA GLY A 134 -27.48 5.54 32.05
C GLY A 134 -26.04 5.21 31.59
N PRO A 135 -25.01 5.91 32.13
CA PRO A 135 -23.62 5.64 31.79
C PRO A 135 -23.21 4.17 32.02
N ALA A 136 -23.67 3.55 33.10
CA ALA A 136 -23.37 2.14 33.40
C ALA A 136 -23.98 1.18 32.36
N GLU A 137 -25.22 1.43 31.94
CA GLU A 137 -25.93 0.61 30.95
C GLU A 137 -25.29 0.75 29.57
N LEU A 138 -24.91 1.97 29.16
CA LEU A 138 -24.18 2.20 27.93
C LEU A 138 -22.82 1.50 27.92
N GLY A 139 -22.11 1.48 29.06
CA GLY A 139 -20.87 0.71 29.21
C GLY A 139 -21.08 -0.79 29.05
N HIS A 140 -22.13 -1.35 29.66
CA HIS A 140 -22.46 -2.76 29.52
C HIS A 140 -22.87 -3.12 28.09
N MET A 141 -23.71 -2.29 27.45
CA MET A 141 -24.13 -2.49 26.06
C MET A 141 -22.97 -2.36 25.07
N ALA A 142 -22.00 -1.48 25.34
CA ALA A 142 -20.75 -1.42 24.59
C ALA A 142 -20.00 -2.75 24.65
N GLN A 143 -19.90 -3.35 25.85
CA GLN A 143 -19.24 -4.64 26.04
C GLN A 143 -20.00 -5.78 25.35
N VAL A 144 -21.34 -5.79 25.42
CA VAL A 144 -22.18 -6.75 24.70
C VAL A 144 -21.98 -6.62 23.19
N ALA A 145 -21.92 -5.39 22.66
CA ALA A 145 -21.71 -5.17 21.24
C ALA A 145 -20.36 -5.73 20.76
N VAL A 146 -19.30 -5.55 21.55
CA VAL A 146 -17.97 -6.12 21.28
C VAL A 146 -17.98 -7.65 21.36
N ALA A 147 -18.60 -8.21 22.40
CA ALA A 147 -18.66 -9.66 22.60
C ALA A 147 -19.49 -10.37 21.51
N THR A 148 -20.54 -9.72 21.00
CA THR A 148 -21.46 -10.27 20.00
C THR A 148 -21.15 -9.83 18.57
N GLN A 149 -20.14 -8.97 18.38
CA GLN A 149 -19.81 -8.36 17.09
C GLN A 149 -21.00 -7.64 16.41
N ASN A 150 -21.90 -7.06 17.22
CA ASN A 150 -23.10 -6.39 16.73
C ASN A 150 -22.78 -4.94 16.32
N VAL A 151 -22.51 -4.75 15.03
CA VAL A 151 -22.15 -3.45 14.43
C VAL A 151 -23.26 -2.39 14.59
N PRO A 152 -24.56 -2.68 14.34
CA PRO A 152 -25.64 -1.72 14.60
C PRO A 152 -25.74 -1.26 16.05
N LEU A 153 -25.57 -2.16 17.02
CA LEU A 153 -25.59 -1.83 18.45
C LEU A 153 -24.39 -0.94 18.84
N ALA A 154 -23.18 -1.31 18.40
CA ALA A 154 -21.97 -0.53 18.67
C ALA A 154 -22.06 0.89 18.07
N ALA A 155 -22.63 1.02 16.86
CA ALA A 155 -22.83 2.32 16.22
C ALA A 155 -23.91 3.18 16.91
N ALA A 156 -24.95 2.56 17.48
CA ALA A 156 -25.96 3.25 18.29
C ALA A 156 -25.36 3.76 19.61
N VAL A 157 -24.62 2.91 20.33
CA VAL A 157 -23.89 3.28 21.56
C VAL A 157 -22.90 4.40 21.27
N LEU A 158 -22.14 4.32 20.17
CA LEU A 158 -21.21 5.36 19.74
C LEU A 158 -21.91 6.73 19.56
N SER A 159 -23.07 6.75 18.90
CA SER A 159 -23.83 7.98 18.69
C SER A 159 -24.40 8.57 19.98
N LEU A 160 -24.69 7.73 20.99
CA LEU A 160 -25.12 8.20 22.32
C LEU A 160 -23.94 8.72 23.15
N LEU A 161 -22.80 8.02 23.11
CA LEU A 161 -21.56 8.46 23.77
C LEU A 161 -21.09 9.82 23.27
N ASP A 162 -21.26 10.12 21.98
CA ASP A 162 -20.85 11.41 21.42
C ASP A 162 -21.68 12.59 21.95
N ARG A 163 -22.94 12.34 22.33
CA ARG A 163 -23.84 13.34 22.96
C ARG A 163 -23.48 13.62 24.42
N MET A 164 -22.73 12.74 25.07
CA MET A 164 -22.35 12.88 26.47
C MET A 164 -21.09 13.73 26.64
N PRO A 165 -20.97 14.51 27.75
CA PRO A 165 -19.72 15.15 28.13
C PRO A 165 -18.60 14.12 28.31
N SER A 166 -17.38 14.44 27.89
CA SER A 166 -16.26 13.49 27.89
C SER A 166 -15.95 12.89 29.26
N LYS A 167 -16.27 13.59 30.36
CA LYS A 167 -16.03 13.15 31.75
C LYS A 167 -17.02 12.08 32.21
N ASP A 168 -18.21 12.04 31.62
CA ASP A 168 -19.30 11.15 32.02
C ASP A 168 -19.40 9.92 31.10
N ARG A 169 -18.49 9.80 30.13
CA ARG A 169 -18.46 8.67 29.18
C ARG A 169 -17.90 7.42 29.86
N PRO A 170 -18.64 6.31 29.89
CA PRO A 170 -18.18 5.05 30.49
C PRO A 170 -17.07 4.37 29.67
N VAL A 171 -17.06 4.57 28.34
CA VAL A 171 -16.10 3.97 27.41
C VAL A 171 -15.67 5.02 26.39
N GLY A 172 -14.39 5.01 25.99
CA GLY A 172 -13.90 5.87 24.93
C GLY A 172 -14.52 5.50 23.58
N PRO A 173 -15.04 6.46 22.78
CA PRO A 173 -15.54 6.19 21.43
C PRO A 173 -14.53 5.45 20.54
N ALA A 174 -13.26 5.84 20.63
CA ALA A 174 -12.17 5.19 19.91
C ALA A 174 -11.91 3.78 20.44
N GLU A 175 -11.93 3.58 21.76
CA GLU A 175 -11.70 2.28 22.40
C GLU A 175 -12.76 1.26 21.97
N LEU A 176 -14.04 1.65 22.00
CA LEU A 176 -15.14 0.82 21.51
C LEU A 176 -14.95 0.43 20.04
N ALA A 177 -14.61 1.40 19.20
CA ALA A 177 -14.43 1.14 17.77
C ALA A 177 -13.21 0.26 17.46
N HIS A 178 -12.12 0.36 18.25
CA HIS A 178 -10.98 -0.55 18.12
C HIS A 178 -11.31 -1.95 18.64
N ALA A 179 -12.05 -2.06 19.74
CA ALA A 179 -12.47 -3.35 20.31
C ALA A 179 -13.39 -4.14 19.37
N MET A 180 -14.17 -3.45 18.54
CA MET A 180 -14.99 -4.08 17.49
C MET A 180 -14.17 -4.73 16.36
N ARG A 181 -12.85 -4.48 16.25
CA ARG A 181 -11.95 -5.05 15.23
C ARG A 181 -12.58 -5.13 13.82
N LEU A 182 -13.16 -4.02 13.35
CA LEU A 182 -13.87 -3.99 12.08
C LEU A 182 -12.99 -4.44 10.92
N ASP A 183 -13.40 -5.51 10.24
CA ASP A 183 -12.65 -6.10 9.12
C ASP A 183 -12.37 -5.08 8.01
N ASP A 184 -13.36 -4.26 7.67
CA ASP A 184 -13.23 -3.21 6.65
C ASP A 184 -12.11 -2.22 6.98
N PHE A 185 -11.98 -1.83 8.26
CA PHE A 185 -10.94 -0.90 8.70
C PHE A 185 -9.57 -1.56 8.66
N LEU A 186 -9.46 -2.79 9.17
CA LEU A 186 -8.20 -3.53 9.23
C LEU A 186 -7.69 -3.85 7.82
N LYS A 187 -8.54 -4.42 6.95
CA LYS A 187 -8.19 -4.78 5.57
C LYS A 187 -7.75 -3.55 4.77
N VAL A 188 -8.49 -2.45 4.84
CA VAL A 188 -8.16 -1.24 4.07
C VAL A 188 -6.86 -0.60 4.54
N GLN A 189 -6.58 -0.58 5.84
CA GLN A 189 -5.29 -0.11 6.35
C GLN A 189 -4.12 -0.92 5.79
N GLU A 190 -4.25 -2.25 5.77
CA GLU A 190 -3.21 -3.12 5.22
C GLU A 190 -3.07 -2.98 3.69
N TYR A 191 -4.17 -2.82 2.94
CA TYR A 191 -4.11 -2.54 1.50
C TYR A 191 -3.45 -1.19 1.18
N ILE A 192 -3.68 -0.16 1.98
CA ILE A 192 -3.02 1.15 1.81
C ILE A 192 -1.51 1.02 2.04
N LYS A 193 -1.09 0.32 3.11
CA LYS A 193 0.32 0.04 3.38
C LYS A 193 0.96 -0.74 2.22
N LEU A 194 0.28 -1.77 1.71
CA LEU A 194 0.74 -2.54 0.56
C LEU A 194 0.94 -1.63 -0.66
N GLY A 195 -0.04 -0.79 -0.99
CA GLY A 195 0.07 0.16 -2.11
C GLY A 195 1.27 1.11 -1.97
N ASP A 196 1.52 1.64 -0.78
CA ASP A 196 2.67 2.50 -0.49
C ASP A 196 4.01 1.77 -0.69
N VAL A 197 4.12 0.55 -0.16
CA VAL A 197 5.31 -0.30 -0.31
C VAL A 197 5.57 -0.64 -1.77
N ARG A 198 4.53 -0.95 -2.55
CA ARG A 198 4.69 -1.31 -3.97
C ARG A 198 5.12 -0.13 -4.83
N LEU A 199 4.54 1.05 -4.65
CA LEU A 199 5.00 2.22 -5.39
C LEU A 199 6.45 2.56 -5.03
N GLN A 200 6.82 2.50 -3.75
CA GLN A 200 8.19 2.72 -3.32
C GLN A 200 9.15 1.66 -3.88
N GLY A 201 8.74 0.39 -3.92
CA GLY A 201 9.50 -0.69 -4.55
C GLY A 201 9.78 -0.40 -6.03
N ILE A 202 8.76 0.03 -6.79
CA ILE A 202 8.92 0.44 -8.18
C ILE A 202 9.94 1.59 -8.30
N LEU A 203 9.82 2.64 -7.48
CA LEU A 203 10.74 3.79 -7.50
C LEU A 203 12.18 3.39 -7.17
N VAL A 204 12.37 2.56 -6.13
CA VAL A 204 13.70 2.08 -5.73
C VAL A 204 14.31 1.19 -6.81
N ALA A 205 13.52 0.31 -7.43
CA ALA A 205 13.99 -0.56 -8.51
C ALA A 205 14.44 0.24 -9.74
N ILE A 206 13.63 1.21 -10.20
CA ILE A 206 13.96 2.08 -11.34
C ILE A 206 15.18 2.96 -11.02
N ARG A 207 15.27 3.50 -9.80
CA ARG A 207 16.43 4.31 -9.37
C ARG A 207 17.70 3.46 -9.35
N THR A 208 17.64 2.26 -8.79
CA THR A 208 18.77 1.33 -8.71
C THR A 208 19.27 0.95 -10.10
N TRP A 209 18.34 0.70 -11.04
CA TRP A 209 18.67 0.45 -12.45
C TRP A 209 19.39 1.65 -13.09
N THR A 210 18.80 2.85 -12.96
CA THR A 210 19.35 4.07 -13.55
C THR A 210 20.73 4.39 -12.99
N ALA A 211 20.88 4.41 -11.67
CA ALA A 211 22.13 4.72 -10.97
C ALA A 211 23.20 3.61 -11.12
N GLY A 212 22.79 2.36 -11.34
CA GLY A 212 23.69 1.20 -11.40
C GLY A 212 24.29 0.80 -10.05
N LYS A 213 23.80 1.38 -8.94
CA LYS A 213 24.17 1.05 -7.57
C LYS A 213 22.92 1.02 -6.71
N SER A 214 22.80 0.02 -5.84
CA SER A 214 21.75 -0.05 -4.83
C SER A 214 22.07 0.88 -3.66
N ASN A 215 21.06 1.55 -3.13
CA ASN A 215 21.16 2.25 -1.85
C ASN A 215 20.72 1.27 -0.74
N PRO A 216 21.64 0.81 0.13
CA PRO A 216 21.31 -0.18 1.15
C PRO A 216 20.26 0.32 2.15
N LEU A 217 20.22 1.63 2.41
CA LEU A 217 19.23 2.23 3.30
C LEU A 217 17.81 2.14 2.72
N ASP A 218 17.64 2.44 1.43
CA ASP A 218 16.35 2.36 0.75
C ASP A 218 15.84 0.90 0.73
N THR A 219 16.74 -0.07 0.51
CA THR A 219 16.38 -1.49 0.51
C THR A 219 15.98 -1.99 1.90
N VAL A 220 16.66 -1.55 2.96
CA VAL A 220 16.32 -1.93 4.33
C VAL A 220 15.02 -1.27 4.76
N GLN A 221 14.81 0.01 4.44
CA GLN A 221 13.55 0.70 4.73
C GLN A 221 12.36 0.04 4.04
N LEU A 222 12.53 -0.37 2.78
CA LEU A 222 11.49 -1.09 2.05
C LEU A 222 11.17 -2.44 2.72
N ALA A 223 12.20 -3.22 3.07
CA ALA A 223 12.02 -4.51 3.75
C ALA A 223 11.36 -4.38 5.13
N MET A 224 11.70 -3.33 5.89
CA MET A 224 11.06 -3.04 7.18
C MET A 224 9.58 -2.68 7.00
N ARG A 225 9.24 -1.88 5.97
CA ARG A 225 7.84 -1.54 5.65
C ARG A 225 7.05 -2.76 5.19
N GLU A 226 7.67 -3.63 4.39
CA GLU A 226 7.04 -4.88 3.93
C GLU A 226 6.79 -5.87 5.08
N ARG A 227 7.70 -5.94 6.07
CA ARG A 227 7.49 -6.74 7.28
C ARG A 227 6.37 -6.21 8.19
N GLY A 228 6.08 -4.93 8.10
CA GLY A 228 5.00 -4.28 8.86
C GLY A 228 3.61 -4.47 8.26
N ILE A 229 3.48 -5.17 7.14
CA ILE A 229 2.21 -5.52 6.51
C ILE A 229 1.74 -6.86 7.06
N ASP A 230 0.53 -6.87 7.61
CA ASP A 230 -0.14 -8.11 8.02
C ASP A 230 -0.79 -8.77 6.79
N ARG A 231 -0.15 -9.82 6.27
CA ARG A 231 -0.59 -10.51 5.06
C ARG A 231 -1.78 -11.43 5.32
N ASP A 232 -2.00 -11.85 6.56
CA ASP A 232 -3.11 -12.74 6.90
C ASP A 232 -4.45 -11.99 6.78
N LEU A 233 -4.45 -10.69 7.07
CA LEU A 233 -5.58 -9.80 6.88
C LEU A 233 -5.87 -9.47 5.39
N ILE A 234 -4.86 -9.51 4.54
CA ILE A 234 -4.96 -9.20 3.10
C ILE A 234 -5.38 -10.43 2.29
N GLY A 235 -4.93 -11.63 2.71
CA GLY A 235 -5.14 -12.91 2.01
C GLY A 235 -6.34 -13.73 2.49
N GLY A 236 -7.04 -13.31 3.55
CA GLY A 236 -8.22 -13.99 4.11
C GLY A 236 -9.49 -13.83 3.26
N GLY A 237 -9.41 -14.19 1.98
CA GLY A 237 -10.52 -14.41 1.08
C GLY A 237 -10.32 -15.76 0.43
N ASP A 238 -10.59 -16.83 1.19
CA ASP A 238 -10.97 -18.17 0.74
C ASP A 238 -11.13 -19.05 1.99
N GLU A 239 -12.28 -18.93 2.65
CA GLU A 239 -13.08 -20.02 3.22
C GLU A 239 -14.57 -19.63 3.13
#